data_AF-A0A1H5FD86-F1
#
_entry.id   AF-A0A1H5FD86-F1
#
_cell.length_a   1.000
_cell.length_b   1.000
_cell.length_c   1.000
_cell.angle_alpha   90.00
_cell.angle_beta   90.00
_cell.angle_gamma   90.00
#
_symmetry.space_group_name_H-M   'P 1'
#
loop_
_entity.id
_entity.type
_entity.pdbx_description
1 polymer ?
#
loop_
_entity_poly.entity_id
_entity_poly.type
_entity_poly.pdbx_seq_one_letter_code
_entity_poly.pdbx_strand_id
1 'polypeptide(L)'
;MSSPSLFSPLKVGPYELKHRVVMAPLTRMRAARPSLAPRPMNAEYYAQRATPGGLLIAEASPVVATGFGNPGVPGIYSETQIAGWREVVNAVHAKGGLIFLQLWHVGRVSHSSFQPGGALPVAPSAVAIPAEFKCMTADGKVVDYETPRALETGEVAVMVEAYRQGARNALAAGFDGVEIHGANGYLIEQFLQSRSNVRTDQYGGSIENRVRFLIEVTQAVTEVWGANRVGVRLSPYGIANGSGEADPMPLYSHAIKALDRFGLAYLHFIEPRASGTGRAEVDWQNVPSAMVLYRPMWSGVLITAGNFVGDSAQSAVAEGHADAIAFGRYFISNPDLPRRLQRGYPLTKYNRATFYAGEEKGYTDYPVHDEMAQA
;
A
#
# COMPACT_ATOMS: atom_id res chain seq x y z
N MET A 1 16.48 29.81 5.48
CA MET A 1 16.19 28.68 4.57
C MET A 1 14.70 28.69 4.30
N SER A 2 14.26 28.64 3.04
CA SER A 2 12.83 28.59 2.70
C SER A 2 12.23 27.27 3.22
N SER A 3 11.05 27.32 3.83
CA SER A 3 10.33 26.11 4.25
C SER A 3 10.07 25.19 3.04
N PRO A 4 10.18 23.86 3.19
CA PRO A 4 9.87 22.92 2.11
C PRO A 4 8.43 23.09 1.60
N SER A 5 8.22 22.89 0.30
CA SER A 5 6.89 22.92 -0.32
C SER A 5 6.60 21.64 -1.08
N LEU A 6 5.34 21.38 -1.42
CA LEU A 6 4.94 20.21 -2.21
C LEU A 6 5.69 20.06 -3.54
N PHE A 7 6.22 21.16 -4.09
CA PHE A 7 6.91 21.19 -5.37
C PHE A 7 8.43 21.39 -5.24
N SER A 8 8.93 21.34 -4.01
CA SER A 8 10.38 21.30 -3.75
C SER A 8 10.92 19.88 -3.90
N PRO A 9 12.19 19.70 -4.33
CA PRO A 9 12.80 18.38 -4.40
C PRO A 9 12.86 17.65 -3.06
N LEU A 10 12.93 16.32 -3.12
CA LEU A 10 13.10 15.45 -1.96
C LEU A 10 14.00 14.27 -2.33
N LYS A 11 15.01 13.99 -1.50
CA LYS A 11 15.81 12.77 -1.63
C LYS A 11 15.11 11.60 -0.93
N VAL A 12 14.81 10.54 -1.67
CA VAL A 12 14.25 9.28 -1.15
C VAL A 12 15.22 8.16 -1.49
N GLY A 13 15.97 7.69 -0.50
CA GLY A 13 17.04 6.72 -0.74
C GLY A 13 18.07 7.23 -1.77
N PRO A 14 18.30 6.50 -2.87
CA PRO A 14 19.19 6.96 -3.95
C PRO A 14 18.52 7.95 -4.93
N TYR A 15 17.22 8.20 -4.81
CA TYR A 15 16.44 8.96 -5.79
C TYR A 15 16.26 10.42 -5.41
N GLU A 16 16.33 11.32 -6.38
CA GLU A 16 15.99 12.73 -6.23
C GLU A 16 14.63 13.01 -6.88
N LEU A 17 13.59 13.10 -6.06
CA LEU A 17 12.26 13.46 -6.51
C LEU A 17 12.20 14.95 -6.83
N LYS A 18 11.47 15.31 -7.90
CA LYS A 18 11.26 16.71 -8.29
C LYS A 18 10.08 17.37 -7.55
N HIS A 19 9.25 16.57 -6.90
CA HIS A 19 8.13 17.04 -6.07
C HIS A 19 7.77 16.00 -5.01
N ARG A 20 6.97 16.42 -4.03
CA ARG A 20 6.54 15.66 -2.85
C ARG A 20 5.10 15.14 -2.97
N VAL A 21 4.53 15.17 -4.17
CA VAL A 21 3.22 14.57 -4.51
C VAL A 21 3.45 13.12 -4.97
N VAL A 22 2.99 12.15 -4.18
CA VAL A 22 3.18 10.71 -4.40
C VAL A 22 1.86 10.07 -4.80
N MET A 23 1.86 9.11 -5.74
CA MET A 23 0.68 8.28 -5.97
C MET A 23 0.61 7.19 -4.91
N ALA A 24 -0.47 7.17 -4.13
CA ALA A 24 -0.70 6.12 -3.14
C ALA A 24 -0.95 4.75 -3.83
N PRO A 25 -0.69 3.63 -3.14
CA PRO A 25 -1.04 2.30 -3.64
C PRO A 25 -2.56 2.14 -3.68
N LEU A 26 -3.09 1.78 -4.86
CA LEU A 26 -4.53 1.76 -5.14
C LEU A 26 -4.91 0.48 -5.88
N THR A 27 -5.44 -0.52 -5.18
CA THR A 27 -6.00 -1.73 -5.82
C THR A 27 -7.07 -1.37 -6.83
N ARG A 28 -6.92 -1.79 -8.09
CA ARG A 28 -7.88 -1.51 -9.18
C ARG A 28 -8.56 -2.73 -9.75
N MET A 29 -8.05 -3.94 -9.45
CA MET A 29 -8.65 -5.23 -9.83
C MET A 29 -8.76 -5.41 -11.37
N ARG A 30 -7.74 -4.95 -12.10
CA ARG A 30 -7.71 -4.90 -13.58
C ARG A 30 -6.56 -5.71 -14.21
N ALA A 31 -6.03 -6.71 -13.49
CA ALA A 31 -5.07 -7.65 -14.06
C ALA A 31 -5.75 -8.69 -14.97
N ALA A 32 -4.98 -9.32 -15.85
CA ALA A 32 -5.44 -10.41 -16.70
C ALA A 32 -5.93 -11.61 -15.87
N ARG A 33 -6.88 -12.37 -16.38
CA ARG A 33 -7.37 -13.62 -15.77
C ARG A 33 -7.15 -14.78 -16.74
N PRO A 34 -6.68 -15.94 -16.28
CA PRO A 34 -6.40 -16.30 -14.88
C PRO A 34 -4.97 -15.94 -14.42
N SER A 35 -4.10 -15.41 -15.29
CA SER A 35 -2.67 -15.22 -14.97
C SER A 35 -2.38 -14.21 -13.86
N LEU A 36 -3.31 -13.28 -13.61
CA LEU A 36 -3.14 -12.13 -12.73
C LEU A 36 -1.91 -11.29 -13.08
N ALA A 37 -1.51 -11.29 -14.35
CA ALA A 37 -0.46 -10.43 -14.85
C ALA A 37 -1.02 -9.04 -15.22
N PRO A 38 -0.27 -7.95 -15.02
CA PRO A 38 -0.61 -6.67 -15.62
C PRO A 38 -0.79 -6.77 -17.15
N ARG A 39 -1.66 -5.91 -17.68
CA ARG A 39 -2.08 -5.78 -19.08
C ARG A 39 -1.61 -4.44 -19.66
N PRO A 40 -1.67 -4.24 -20.99
CA PRO A 40 -1.32 -2.95 -21.61
C PRO A 40 -2.02 -1.74 -20.98
N MET A 41 -3.32 -1.84 -20.64
CA MET A 41 -4.03 -0.73 -19.99
C MET A 41 -3.50 -0.39 -18.58
N ASN A 42 -2.87 -1.36 -17.89
CA ASN A 42 -2.24 -1.08 -16.60
C ASN A 42 -0.98 -0.25 -16.82
N ALA A 43 -0.19 -0.54 -17.87
CA ALA A 43 0.97 0.25 -18.24
C ALA A 43 0.56 1.69 -18.63
N GLU A 44 -0.50 1.83 -19.43
CA GLU A 44 -1.08 3.14 -19.76
C GLU A 44 -1.52 3.91 -18.50
N TYR A 45 -2.24 3.26 -17.59
CA TYR A 45 -2.71 3.87 -16.34
C TYR A 45 -1.58 4.47 -15.49
N TYR A 46 -0.50 3.73 -15.29
CA TYR A 46 0.65 4.24 -14.54
C TYR A 46 1.44 5.28 -15.34
N ALA A 47 1.60 5.10 -16.66
CA ALA A 47 2.28 6.06 -17.53
C ALA A 47 1.58 7.44 -17.57
N GLN A 48 0.24 7.47 -17.57
CA GLN A 48 -0.53 8.72 -17.48
C GLN A 48 -0.25 9.50 -16.19
N ARG A 49 0.13 8.81 -15.12
CA ARG A 49 0.36 9.37 -13.77
C ARG A 49 1.83 9.65 -13.49
N ALA A 50 2.71 9.19 -14.37
CA ALA A 50 4.14 9.39 -14.26
C ALA A 50 4.53 10.80 -14.70
N THR A 51 5.23 11.51 -13.83
CA THR A 51 5.86 12.80 -14.09
C THR A 51 7.37 12.67 -13.89
N PRO A 52 8.20 13.49 -14.56
CA PRO A 52 9.65 13.46 -14.35
C PRO A 52 10.01 13.64 -12.87
N GLY A 53 10.68 12.66 -12.27
CA GLY A 53 11.05 12.66 -10.85
C GLY A 53 9.86 12.56 -9.88
N GLY A 54 8.69 12.10 -10.32
CA GLY A 54 7.56 11.76 -9.46
C GLY A 54 7.64 10.32 -8.98
N LEU A 55 7.19 10.06 -7.75
CA LEU A 55 7.14 8.71 -7.17
C LEU A 55 5.71 8.14 -7.24
N LEU A 56 5.58 6.97 -7.83
CA LEU A 56 4.37 6.15 -7.81
C LEU A 56 4.57 4.94 -6.91
N ILE A 57 3.54 4.57 -6.15
CA ILE A 57 3.49 3.29 -5.44
C ILE A 57 2.41 2.45 -6.13
N ALA A 58 2.81 1.35 -6.74
CA ALA A 58 1.91 0.47 -7.46
C ALA A 58 0.89 -0.19 -6.53
N GLU A 59 -0.19 -0.70 -7.12
CA GLU A 59 -1.22 -1.41 -6.39
C GLU A 59 -0.70 -2.64 -5.64
N ALA A 60 -1.34 -2.93 -4.50
CA ALA A 60 -0.99 -4.04 -3.64
C ALA A 60 -0.93 -5.36 -4.42
N SER A 61 0.24 -6.01 -4.41
CA SER A 61 0.55 -7.15 -5.27
C SER A 61 0.93 -8.39 -4.45
N PRO A 62 0.10 -9.45 -4.47
CA PRO A 62 0.35 -10.67 -3.70
C PRO A 62 1.70 -11.30 -4.04
N VAL A 63 2.47 -11.64 -3.00
CA VAL A 63 3.78 -12.29 -3.14
C VAL A 63 3.71 -13.81 -3.32
N VAL A 64 2.51 -14.39 -3.13
CA VAL A 64 2.23 -15.82 -3.32
C VAL A 64 0.82 -16.02 -3.86
N ALA A 65 0.60 -17.18 -4.50
CA ALA A 65 -0.68 -17.54 -5.10
C ALA A 65 -1.84 -17.63 -4.09
N THR A 66 -1.58 -17.85 -2.80
CA THR A 66 -2.60 -17.87 -1.73
C THR A 66 -2.83 -16.50 -1.09
N GLY A 67 -2.03 -15.49 -1.44
CA GLY A 67 -1.95 -14.21 -0.76
C GLY A 67 -2.99 -13.18 -1.20
N PHE A 68 -4.01 -13.57 -1.97
CA PHE A 68 -5.04 -12.68 -2.51
C PHE A 68 -6.43 -13.00 -1.95
N GLY A 69 -7.31 -12.00 -1.99
CA GLY A 69 -8.71 -12.13 -1.53
C GLY A 69 -9.69 -11.34 -2.37
N ASN A 70 -9.24 -10.82 -3.52
CA ASN A 70 -10.07 -10.08 -4.46
C ASN A 70 -9.73 -10.50 -5.90
N PRO A 71 -10.73 -10.55 -6.77
CA PRO A 71 -10.55 -11.01 -8.14
C PRO A 71 -9.77 -9.97 -8.98
N GLY A 72 -8.82 -10.39 -9.82
CA GLY A 72 -8.14 -9.50 -10.79
C GLY A 72 -7.09 -8.56 -10.20
N VAL A 73 -6.58 -8.85 -9.00
CA VAL A 73 -5.42 -8.17 -8.42
C VAL A 73 -4.14 -8.72 -9.05
N PRO A 74 -3.18 -7.87 -9.50
CA PRO A 74 -1.93 -8.34 -10.07
C PRO A 74 -1.01 -8.99 -9.03
N GLY A 75 -0.43 -10.15 -9.34
CA GLY A 75 0.54 -10.85 -8.48
C GLY A 75 1.99 -10.50 -8.78
N ILE A 76 2.93 -11.02 -7.98
CA ILE A 76 4.39 -10.95 -8.24
C ILE A 76 5.11 -12.26 -7.86
N TYR A 77 4.55 -13.41 -8.27
CA TYR A 77 5.06 -14.75 -7.92
C TYR A 77 5.26 -15.68 -9.14
N SER A 78 5.01 -15.19 -10.36
CA SER A 78 5.22 -15.97 -11.59
C SER A 78 5.91 -15.15 -12.68
N GLU A 79 6.57 -15.84 -13.62
CA GLU A 79 7.25 -15.21 -14.76
C GLU A 79 6.31 -14.35 -15.62
N THR A 80 5.09 -14.80 -15.86
CA THR A 80 4.09 -14.04 -16.62
C THR A 80 3.74 -12.72 -15.93
N GLN A 81 3.68 -12.71 -14.60
CA GLN A 81 3.44 -11.50 -13.81
C GLN A 81 4.64 -10.56 -13.84
N ILE A 82 5.86 -11.10 -13.73
CA ILE A 82 7.11 -10.32 -13.85
C ILE A 82 7.18 -9.63 -15.22
N ALA A 83 6.87 -10.34 -16.30
CA ALA A 83 6.83 -9.79 -17.64
C ALA A 83 5.79 -8.66 -17.78
N GLY A 84 4.56 -8.87 -17.28
CA GLY A 84 3.53 -7.83 -17.29
C GLY A 84 3.92 -6.59 -16.48
N TRP A 85 4.54 -6.77 -15.32
CA TRP A 85 5.04 -5.64 -14.52
C TRP A 85 6.19 -4.90 -15.19
N ARG A 86 7.07 -5.61 -15.92
CA ARG A 86 8.15 -4.98 -16.68
C ARG A 86 7.63 -3.96 -17.69
N GLU A 87 6.53 -4.28 -18.39
CA GLU A 87 5.88 -3.33 -19.31
C GLU A 87 5.36 -2.09 -18.59
N VAL A 88 4.78 -2.26 -17.40
CA VAL A 88 4.32 -1.13 -16.56
C VAL A 88 5.49 -0.24 -16.13
N VAL A 89 6.56 -0.85 -15.62
CA VAL A 89 7.77 -0.16 -15.17
C VAL A 89 8.40 0.61 -16.34
N ASN A 90 8.58 -0.03 -17.49
CA ASN A 90 9.12 0.60 -18.69
C ASN A 90 8.30 1.83 -19.11
N ALA A 91 6.97 1.74 -19.07
CA ALA A 91 6.08 2.84 -19.45
C ALA A 91 6.18 4.03 -18.47
N VAL A 92 6.39 3.78 -17.17
CA VAL A 92 6.65 4.83 -16.17
C VAL A 92 8.03 5.47 -16.37
N HIS A 93 9.07 4.65 -16.56
CA HIS A 93 10.43 5.11 -16.79
C HIS A 93 10.56 5.94 -18.07
N ALA A 94 9.81 5.60 -19.13
CA ALA A 94 9.74 6.38 -20.37
C ALA A 94 9.20 7.81 -20.16
N LYS A 95 8.47 8.07 -19.06
CA LYS A 95 8.01 9.41 -18.64
C LYS A 95 8.92 10.06 -17.60
N GLY A 96 10.02 9.41 -17.23
CA GLY A 96 10.96 9.84 -16.20
C GLY A 96 10.42 9.73 -14.78
N GLY A 97 9.32 8.98 -14.57
CA GLY A 97 8.79 8.69 -13.24
C GLY A 97 9.53 7.54 -12.57
N LEU A 98 9.31 7.39 -11.27
CA LEU A 98 9.78 6.27 -10.45
C LEU A 98 8.58 5.48 -9.96
N ILE A 99 8.73 4.17 -9.81
CA ILE A 99 7.67 3.29 -9.32
C ILE A 99 8.20 2.24 -8.34
N PHE A 100 7.53 2.14 -7.19
CA PHE A 100 7.76 1.10 -6.18
C PHE A 100 6.62 0.10 -6.21
N LEU A 101 6.92 -1.20 -6.04
CA LEU A 101 5.88 -2.23 -5.93
C LEU A 101 5.46 -2.45 -4.48
N GLN A 102 4.16 -2.39 -4.19
CA GLN A 102 3.66 -2.73 -2.86
C GLN A 102 3.50 -4.26 -2.71
N LEU A 103 4.37 -4.87 -1.91
CA LEU A 103 4.36 -6.30 -1.59
C LEU A 103 3.25 -6.61 -0.58
N TRP A 104 2.43 -7.62 -0.89
CA TRP A 104 1.18 -7.84 -0.19
C TRP A 104 0.91 -9.31 0.15
N HIS A 105 0.19 -9.52 1.26
CA HIS A 105 -0.48 -10.77 1.58
C HIS A 105 -1.74 -10.45 2.41
N VAL A 106 -2.91 -10.86 1.93
CA VAL A 106 -4.20 -10.47 2.58
C VAL A 106 -4.43 -11.11 3.95
N GLY A 107 -3.85 -12.28 4.19
CA GLY A 107 -4.11 -13.05 5.41
C GLY A 107 -5.58 -13.45 5.51
N ARG A 108 -6.23 -13.19 6.65
CA ARG A 108 -7.66 -13.51 6.85
C ARG A 108 -8.64 -12.71 5.99
N VAL A 109 -8.20 -11.66 5.28
CA VAL A 109 -9.06 -10.86 4.39
C VAL A 109 -9.21 -11.56 3.02
N SER A 110 -9.71 -12.79 3.04
CA SER A 110 -9.91 -13.65 1.87
C SER A 110 -11.06 -14.64 2.11
N HIS A 111 -11.29 -15.53 1.16
CA HIS A 111 -12.30 -16.58 1.21
C HIS A 111 -11.75 -17.84 0.52
N SER A 112 -12.16 -19.02 0.98
CA SER A 112 -11.74 -20.34 0.49
C SER A 112 -11.93 -20.51 -1.01
N SER A 113 -12.95 -19.86 -1.59
CA SER A 113 -13.18 -19.82 -3.04
C SER A 113 -12.02 -19.24 -3.87
N PHE A 114 -11.12 -18.47 -3.27
CA PHE A 114 -9.90 -17.96 -3.92
C PHE A 114 -8.68 -18.86 -3.69
N GLN A 115 -8.77 -19.80 -2.75
CA GLN A 115 -7.63 -20.60 -2.33
C GLN A 115 -7.58 -21.92 -3.10
N PRO A 116 -6.37 -22.44 -3.40
CA PRO A 116 -6.20 -23.75 -4.03
C PRO A 116 -6.94 -24.84 -3.23
N GLY A 117 -7.74 -25.64 -3.92
CA GLY A 117 -8.48 -26.75 -3.31
C GLY A 117 -9.56 -26.33 -2.29
N GLY A 118 -9.94 -25.06 -2.23
CA GLY A 118 -10.91 -24.58 -1.24
C GLY A 118 -10.32 -24.51 0.18
N ALA A 119 -9.00 -24.44 0.32
CA ALA A 119 -8.35 -24.29 1.62
C ALA A 119 -8.77 -22.99 2.33
N LEU A 120 -8.77 -22.99 3.66
CA LEU A 120 -9.04 -21.76 4.40
C LEU A 120 -7.89 -20.75 4.24
N PRO A 121 -8.20 -19.44 4.17
CA PRO A 121 -7.19 -18.39 4.27
C PRO A 121 -6.34 -18.53 5.53
N VAL A 122 -5.08 -18.09 5.48
CA VAL A 122 -4.16 -18.16 6.62
C VAL A 122 -4.09 -16.84 7.39
N ALA A 123 -3.83 -16.92 8.69
CA ALA A 123 -3.67 -15.75 9.56
C ALA A 123 -2.78 -16.09 10.78
N PRO A 124 -2.36 -15.12 11.62
CA PRO A 124 -1.67 -15.43 12.87
C PRO A 124 -2.50 -16.30 13.82
N SER A 125 -3.82 -16.17 13.81
CA SER A 125 -4.72 -16.92 14.70
C SER A 125 -6.04 -17.22 14.01
N ALA A 126 -6.75 -18.25 14.49
CA ALA A 126 -8.08 -18.63 13.99
C ALA A 126 -9.18 -17.68 14.50
N VAL A 127 -9.06 -16.40 14.16
CA VAL A 127 -9.98 -15.32 14.55
C VAL A 127 -10.59 -14.72 13.29
N ALA A 128 -11.88 -14.98 13.07
CA ALA A 128 -12.63 -14.41 11.96
C ALA A 128 -12.68 -12.88 12.00
N ILE A 129 -12.91 -12.26 10.85
CA ILE A 129 -13.27 -10.83 10.79
C ILE A 129 -14.72 -10.71 11.28
N PRO A 130 -15.05 -9.72 12.14
CA PRO A 130 -16.41 -9.51 12.63
C PRO A 130 -17.46 -9.40 11.51
N ALA A 131 -18.68 -9.90 11.78
CA ALA A 131 -19.73 -10.09 10.77
C ALA A 131 -20.30 -8.79 10.17
N GLU A 132 -20.03 -7.63 10.79
CA GLU A 132 -20.32 -6.33 10.19
C GLU A 132 -19.47 -6.04 8.94
N PHE A 133 -18.35 -6.74 8.76
CA PHE A 133 -17.56 -6.73 7.53
C PHE A 133 -17.92 -7.93 6.65
N LYS A 134 -18.14 -7.67 5.36
CA LYS A 134 -18.39 -8.73 4.37
C LYS A 134 -17.25 -8.87 3.38
N CYS A 135 -17.10 -10.09 2.87
CA CYS A 135 -16.23 -10.42 1.75
C CYS A 135 -17.06 -10.76 0.50
N MET A 136 -16.39 -10.88 -0.63
CA MET A 136 -16.99 -11.36 -1.87
C MET A 136 -16.28 -12.63 -2.28
N THR A 137 -17.02 -13.70 -2.56
CA THR A 137 -16.47 -14.96 -3.07
C THR A 137 -15.96 -14.80 -4.52
N ALA A 138 -15.26 -15.80 -5.03
CA ALA A 138 -14.73 -15.78 -6.40
C ALA A 138 -15.82 -15.71 -7.48
N ASP A 139 -17.02 -16.21 -7.18
CA ASP A 139 -18.23 -16.12 -8.03
C ASP A 139 -19.07 -14.86 -7.75
N GLY A 140 -18.58 -13.93 -6.92
CA GLY A 140 -19.18 -12.61 -6.74
C GLY A 140 -20.25 -12.50 -5.65
N LYS A 141 -20.46 -13.55 -4.85
CA LYS A 141 -21.46 -13.53 -3.75
C LYS A 141 -20.90 -12.81 -2.53
N VAL A 142 -21.73 -11.96 -1.93
CA VAL A 142 -21.38 -11.28 -0.67
C VAL A 142 -21.67 -12.21 0.50
N VAL A 143 -20.65 -12.54 1.27
CA VAL A 143 -20.73 -13.50 2.39
C VAL A 143 -19.93 -13.02 3.60
N ASP A 144 -20.12 -13.67 4.73
CA ASP A 144 -19.27 -13.49 5.91
C ASP A 144 -17.87 -14.02 5.65
N TYR A 145 -16.88 -13.46 6.34
CA TYR A 145 -15.53 -14.04 6.32
C TYR A 145 -15.53 -15.38 7.05
N GLU A 146 -14.85 -16.37 6.48
CA GLU A 146 -14.59 -17.63 7.16
C GLU A 146 -13.57 -17.42 8.30
N THR A 147 -13.65 -18.27 9.32
CA THR A 147 -12.56 -18.35 10.30
C THR A 147 -11.30 -18.86 9.60
N PRO A 148 -10.20 -18.09 9.61
CA PRO A 148 -8.98 -18.49 8.92
C PRO A 148 -8.28 -19.64 9.65
N ARG A 149 -7.36 -20.31 8.97
CA ARG A 149 -6.42 -21.24 9.60
C ARG A 149 -5.27 -20.44 10.25
N ALA A 150 -4.97 -20.74 11.51
CA ALA A 150 -3.77 -20.21 12.14
C ALA A 150 -2.52 -20.82 11.50
N LEU A 151 -1.55 -19.99 11.13
CA LEU A 151 -0.24 -20.44 10.69
C LEU A 151 0.46 -21.20 11.82
N GLU A 152 1.06 -22.35 11.52
CA GLU A 152 2.00 -22.98 12.44
C GLU A 152 3.26 -22.12 12.56
N THR A 153 3.98 -22.26 13.67
CA THR A 153 5.20 -21.48 13.93
C THR A 153 6.23 -21.59 12.80
N GLY A 154 6.43 -22.80 12.25
CA GLY A 154 7.35 -23.02 11.13
C GLY A 154 6.87 -22.44 9.79
N GLU A 155 5.56 -22.26 9.60
CA GLU A 155 5.00 -21.69 8.38
C GLU A 155 5.23 -20.17 8.29
N VAL A 156 5.49 -19.48 9.40
CA VAL A 156 5.80 -18.05 9.40
C VAL A 156 7.08 -17.78 8.60
N ALA A 157 8.10 -18.65 8.72
CA ALA A 157 9.33 -18.53 7.93
C ALA A 157 9.08 -18.68 6.42
N VAL A 158 8.11 -19.53 6.02
CA VAL A 158 7.70 -19.66 4.62
C VAL A 158 7.06 -18.36 4.11
N MET A 159 6.28 -17.67 4.95
CA MET A 159 5.72 -16.36 4.61
C MET A 159 6.82 -15.30 4.47
N VAL A 160 7.84 -15.31 5.32
CA VAL A 160 9.00 -14.41 5.18
C VAL A 160 9.74 -14.66 3.86
N GLU A 161 9.97 -15.93 3.50
CA GLU A 161 10.60 -16.28 2.22
C GLU A 161 9.75 -15.87 1.02
N ALA A 162 8.43 -15.99 1.11
CA ALA A 162 7.52 -15.49 0.10
C ALA A 162 7.69 -13.98 -0.16
N TYR A 163 7.82 -13.15 0.88
CA TYR A 163 8.14 -11.73 0.72
C TYR A 163 9.52 -11.51 0.09
N ARG A 164 10.54 -12.30 0.49
CA ARG A 164 11.88 -12.25 -0.12
C ARG A 164 11.82 -12.56 -1.62
N GLN A 165 11.12 -13.61 -2.01
CA GLN A 165 10.97 -14.00 -3.41
C GLN A 165 10.16 -12.95 -4.20
N GLY A 166 9.07 -12.44 -3.63
CA GLY A 166 8.31 -11.33 -4.23
C GLY A 166 9.18 -10.09 -4.45
N ALA A 167 10.07 -9.78 -3.52
CA ALA A 167 11.05 -8.70 -3.66
C ALA A 167 12.08 -8.98 -4.78
N ARG A 168 12.57 -10.21 -4.92
CA ARG A 168 13.46 -10.60 -6.05
C ARG A 168 12.74 -10.48 -7.40
N ASN A 169 11.48 -10.90 -7.45
CA ASN A 169 10.65 -10.83 -8.65
C ASN A 169 10.35 -9.37 -9.05
N ALA A 170 10.08 -8.50 -8.07
CA ALA A 170 9.95 -7.06 -8.30
C ALA A 170 11.26 -6.47 -8.86
N LEU A 171 12.41 -6.90 -8.34
CA LEU A 171 13.71 -6.44 -8.85
C LEU A 171 13.90 -6.89 -10.31
N ALA A 172 13.54 -8.14 -10.62
CA ALA A 172 13.60 -8.68 -11.99
C ALA A 172 12.60 -8.01 -12.95
N ALA A 173 11.49 -7.47 -12.45
CA ALA A 173 10.55 -6.66 -13.22
C ALA A 173 11.05 -5.22 -13.47
N GLY A 174 12.11 -4.78 -12.79
CA GLY A 174 12.77 -3.49 -13.02
C GLY A 174 12.27 -2.34 -12.15
N PHE A 175 11.48 -2.60 -11.09
CA PHE A 175 11.02 -1.54 -10.18
C PHE A 175 12.19 -0.75 -9.56
N ASP A 176 11.90 0.47 -9.11
CA ASP A 176 12.88 1.32 -8.42
C ASP A 176 13.01 0.94 -6.93
N GLY A 177 12.00 0.26 -6.39
CA GLY A 177 12.00 -0.21 -5.01
C GLY A 177 10.73 -0.97 -4.68
N VAL A 178 10.57 -1.28 -3.41
CA VAL A 178 9.40 -2.00 -2.90
C VAL A 178 8.85 -1.36 -1.63
N GLU A 179 7.55 -1.46 -1.44
CA GLU A 179 6.86 -1.08 -0.21
C GLU A 179 6.27 -2.32 0.46
N ILE A 180 6.59 -2.56 1.73
CA ILE A 180 5.99 -3.64 2.51
C ILE A 180 4.64 -3.19 3.06
N HIS A 181 3.57 -3.91 2.71
CA HIS A 181 2.22 -3.56 3.18
C HIS A 181 1.94 -4.09 4.60
N GLY A 182 2.30 -3.29 5.61
CA GLY A 182 2.02 -3.54 7.03
C GLY A 182 0.79 -2.83 7.59
N ALA A 183 -0.26 -2.66 6.78
CA ALA A 183 -1.40 -1.77 7.07
C ALA A 183 -2.75 -2.38 6.61
N ASN A 184 -3.85 -1.67 6.85
CA ASN A 184 -5.21 -1.97 6.40
C ASN A 184 -5.76 -3.36 6.78
N GLY A 185 -5.29 -3.93 7.87
CA GLY A 185 -5.75 -5.19 8.43
C GLY A 185 -5.29 -6.42 7.67
N TYR A 186 -4.24 -6.33 6.85
CA TYR A 186 -3.67 -7.46 6.12
C TYR A 186 -2.64 -8.22 6.94
N LEU A 187 -2.03 -9.29 6.40
CA LEU A 187 -1.33 -10.31 7.18
C LEU A 187 -0.33 -9.73 8.20
N ILE A 188 0.54 -8.80 7.77
CA ILE A 188 1.52 -8.20 8.68
C ILE A 188 0.83 -7.45 9.82
N GLU A 189 -0.17 -6.62 9.53
CA GLU A 189 -0.90 -5.89 10.58
C GLU A 189 -1.74 -6.82 11.46
N GLN A 190 -2.21 -7.94 10.91
CA GLN A 190 -2.87 -8.99 11.69
C GLN A 190 -1.94 -9.55 12.77
N PHE A 191 -0.65 -9.74 12.47
CA PHE A 191 0.36 -10.15 13.47
C PHE A 191 0.64 -9.04 14.48
N LEU A 192 0.64 -7.76 14.07
CA LEU A 192 0.92 -6.64 14.98
C LEU A 192 -0.14 -6.50 16.08
N GLN A 193 -1.42 -6.67 15.75
CA GLN A 193 -2.53 -6.24 16.60
C GLN A 193 -3.05 -7.35 17.50
N SER A 194 -3.25 -7.03 18.79
CA SER A 194 -3.77 -7.97 19.80
C SER A 194 -5.16 -8.55 19.46
N ARG A 195 -5.97 -7.81 18.69
CA ARG A 195 -7.31 -8.23 18.25
C ARG A 195 -7.30 -9.44 17.32
N SER A 196 -6.24 -9.61 16.53
CA SER A 196 -6.13 -10.67 15.51
C SER A 196 -5.02 -11.67 15.81
N ASN A 197 -4.08 -11.33 16.69
CA ASN A 197 -2.98 -12.19 17.08
C ASN A 197 -3.10 -12.58 18.56
N VAL A 198 -3.62 -13.79 18.78
CA VAL A 198 -3.72 -14.44 20.10
C VAL A 198 -2.75 -15.61 20.22
N ARG A 199 -1.65 -15.59 19.44
CA ARG A 199 -0.63 -16.64 19.50
C ARG A 199 0.09 -16.65 20.84
N THR A 200 0.57 -17.82 21.22
CA THR A 200 1.34 -18.06 22.45
C THR A 200 2.81 -18.42 22.18
N ASP A 201 3.21 -18.46 20.92
CA ASP A 201 4.60 -18.70 20.50
C ASP A 201 5.39 -17.38 20.37
N GLN A 202 6.58 -17.43 19.77
CA GLN A 202 7.46 -16.27 19.60
C GLN A 202 6.90 -15.17 18.69
N TYR A 203 5.74 -15.38 18.07
CA TYR A 203 5.07 -14.40 17.21
C TYR A 203 3.82 -13.78 17.86
N GLY A 204 3.50 -14.09 19.13
CA GLY A 204 2.38 -13.47 19.86
C GLY A 204 2.64 -13.19 21.34
N GLY A 205 1.61 -12.71 22.02
CA GLY A 205 1.70 -12.24 23.40
C GLY A 205 2.32 -10.84 23.49
N SER A 206 3.63 -10.75 23.72
CA SER A 206 4.32 -9.46 23.92
C SER A 206 4.32 -8.60 22.66
N ILE A 207 4.44 -7.27 22.83
CA ILE A 207 4.59 -6.33 21.68
C ILE A 207 5.80 -6.72 20.81
N GLU A 208 6.91 -7.11 21.42
CA GLU A 208 8.11 -7.55 20.71
C GLU A 208 7.80 -8.74 19.79
N ASN A 209 7.11 -9.76 20.30
CA ASN A 209 6.77 -10.95 19.53
C ASN A 209 5.78 -10.63 18.40
N ARG A 210 4.79 -9.76 18.64
CA ARG A 210 3.84 -9.33 17.61
C ARG A 210 4.50 -8.54 16.48
N VAL A 211 5.54 -7.76 16.82
CA VAL A 211 6.34 -6.98 15.87
C VAL A 211 7.34 -7.85 15.10
N ARG A 212 7.72 -9.02 15.64
CA ARG A 212 8.74 -9.92 15.07
C ARG A 212 8.53 -10.22 13.58
N PHE A 213 7.31 -10.57 13.17
CA PHE A 213 7.02 -10.89 11.77
C PHE A 213 7.26 -9.71 10.82
N LEU A 214 6.86 -8.49 11.20
CA LEU A 214 7.15 -7.28 10.41
C LEU A 214 8.66 -7.07 10.23
N ILE A 215 9.44 -7.30 11.29
CA ILE A 215 10.90 -7.10 11.29
C ILE A 215 11.60 -8.18 10.45
N GLU A 216 11.19 -9.44 10.57
CA GLU A 216 11.73 -10.53 9.75
C GLU A 216 11.45 -10.33 8.26
N VAL A 217 10.22 -9.91 7.90
CA VAL A 217 9.87 -9.53 6.52
C VAL A 217 10.71 -8.34 6.05
N THR A 218 10.85 -7.31 6.89
CA THR A 218 11.65 -6.12 6.55
C THR A 218 13.09 -6.51 6.27
N GLN A 219 13.72 -7.28 7.15
CA GLN A 219 15.08 -7.78 6.97
C GLN A 219 15.23 -8.58 5.68
N ALA A 220 14.33 -9.53 5.42
CA ALA A 220 14.37 -10.37 4.23
C ALA A 220 14.29 -9.56 2.93
N VAL A 221 13.48 -8.50 2.92
CA VAL A 221 13.31 -7.62 1.75
C VAL A 221 14.50 -6.66 1.59
N THR A 222 15.05 -6.13 2.69
CA THR A 222 16.24 -5.26 2.63
C THR A 222 17.51 -6.01 2.22
N GLU A 223 17.63 -7.31 2.50
CA GLU A 223 18.69 -8.19 1.98
C GLU A 223 18.70 -8.25 0.44
N VAL A 224 17.55 -8.06 -0.21
CA VAL A 224 17.43 -8.07 -1.69
C VAL A 224 17.69 -6.69 -2.28
N TRP A 225 17.10 -5.64 -1.70
CA TRP A 225 17.06 -4.30 -2.30
C TRP A 225 18.11 -3.32 -1.75
N GLY A 226 18.68 -3.61 -0.58
CA GLY A 226 19.25 -2.58 0.29
C GLY A 226 18.15 -1.75 0.94
N ALA A 227 18.35 -1.38 2.21
CA ALA A 227 17.30 -0.72 3.01
C ALA A 227 16.81 0.60 2.40
N ASN A 228 17.69 1.38 1.78
CA ASN A 228 17.36 2.66 1.16
C ASN A 228 16.49 2.57 -0.11
N ARG A 229 16.05 1.37 -0.53
CA ARG A 229 15.04 1.16 -1.60
C ARG A 229 13.81 0.39 -1.13
N VAL A 230 13.65 0.27 0.18
CA VAL A 230 12.51 -0.40 0.82
C VAL A 230 11.72 0.62 1.64
N GLY A 231 10.42 0.72 1.39
CA GLY A 231 9.46 1.44 2.22
C GLY A 231 8.62 0.48 3.07
N VAL A 232 8.03 0.97 4.15
CA VAL A 232 7.03 0.23 4.93
C VAL A 232 5.79 1.09 5.11
N ARG A 233 4.61 0.52 4.89
CA ARG A 233 3.33 1.20 5.10
C ARG A 233 2.61 0.70 6.35
N LEU A 234 2.19 1.60 7.24
CA LEU A 234 1.50 1.30 8.50
C LEU A 234 0.21 2.13 8.66
N SER A 235 -0.76 1.62 9.41
CA SER A 235 -2.01 2.33 9.74
C SER A 235 -2.32 2.30 11.24
N PRO A 236 -1.56 3.04 12.09
CA PRO A 236 -1.66 2.94 13.54
C PRO A 236 -3.07 3.06 14.13
N TYR A 237 -3.88 3.97 13.56
CA TYR A 237 -5.25 4.23 13.99
C TYR A 237 -6.30 3.73 12.98
N GLY A 238 -5.90 2.83 12.07
CA GLY A 238 -6.78 2.26 11.05
C GLY A 238 -7.69 1.17 11.58
N ILE A 239 -8.94 1.15 11.12
CA ILE A 239 -9.97 0.16 11.51
C ILE A 239 -10.51 -0.66 10.32
N ALA A 240 -9.80 -0.66 9.19
CA ALA A 240 -10.22 -1.37 7.99
C ALA A 240 -10.15 -2.90 8.20
N ASN A 241 -11.07 -3.65 7.58
CA ASN A 241 -11.04 -5.12 7.59
C ASN A 241 -11.03 -5.73 9.02
N GLY A 242 -11.73 -5.11 9.96
CA GLY A 242 -11.75 -5.52 11.37
C GLY A 242 -10.41 -5.31 12.10
N SER A 243 -9.52 -4.48 11.56
CA SER A 243 -8.27 -4.06 12.22
C SER A 243 -8.54 -3.11 13.40
N GLY A 244 -7.52 -2.91 14.21
CA GLY A 244 -7.48 -1.94 15.30
C GLY A 244 -6.78 -2.51 16.52
N GLU A 245 -5.94 -1.70 17.14
CA GLU A 245 -5.31 -1.97 18.44
C GLU A 245 -6.01 -1.10 19.50
N ALA A 246 -6.26 -1.66 20.69
CA ALA A 246 -6.98 -0.93 21.75
C ALA A 246 -6.16 0.26 22.26
N ASP A 247 -4.86 0.07 22.42
CA ASP A 247 -3.87 1.12 22.67
C ASP A 247 -2.76 1.05 21.62
N PRO A 248 -2.88 1.80 20.50
CA PRO A 248 -1.91 1.75 19.42
C PRO A 248 -0.53 2.28 19.80
N MET A 249 -0.45 3.24 20.73
CA MET A 249 0.77 4.02 20.95
C MET A 249 1.97 3.13 21.34
N PRO A 250 1.89 2.23 22.34
CA PRO A 250 3.00 1.35 22.70
C PRO A 250 3.43 0.42 21.56
N LEU A 251 2.46 -0.18 20.85
CA LEU A 251 2.73 -1.12 19.76
C LEU A 251 3.46 -0.46 18.60
N TYR A 252 2.88 0.62 18.06
CA TYR A 252 3.43 1.26 16.88
C TYR A 252 4.70 2.06 17.22
N SER A 253 4.83 2.61 18.44
CA SER A 253 6.12 3.20 18.89
C SER A 253 7.25 2.18 18.88
N HIS A 254 6.99 0.94 19.35
CA HIS A 254 7.98 -0.13 19.31
C HIS A 254 8.32 -0.53 17.87
N ALA A 255 7.30 -0.72 17.02
CA ALA A 255 7.49 -1.07 15.62
C ALA A 255 8.31 -0.02 14.86
N ILE A 256 7.98 1.26 15.03
CA ILE A 256 8.63 2.38 14.32
C ILE A 256 10.08 2.52 14.76
N LYS A 257 10.38 2.47 16.07
CA LYS A 257 11.75 2.47 16.57
C LYS A 257 12.54 1.25 16.08
N ALA A 258 11.88 0.11 15.93
CA ALA A 258 12.53 -1.07 15.39
C ALA A 258 12.87 -0.92 13.89
N LEU A 259 11.96 -0.35 13.10
CA LEU A 259 12.15 -0.06 11.68
C LEU A 259 13.18 1.04 11.41
N ASP A 260 13.25 2.07 12.27
CA ASP A 260 14.15 3.23 12.10
C ASP A 260 15.63 2.80 12.04
N ARG A 261 15.97 1.70 12.72
CA ARG A 261 17.31 1.09 12.72
C ARG A 261 17.77 0.55 11.35
N PHE A 262 16.86 0.33 10.41
CA PHE A 262 17.21 -0.21 9.09
C PHE A 262 17.73 0.85 8.12
N GLY A 263 17.41 2.14 8.31
CA GLY A 263 17.71 3.16 7.30
C GLY A 263 16.87 2.98 6.02
N LEU A 264 15.57 2.74 6.19
CA LEU A 264 14.64 2.52 5.08
C LEU A 264 14.51 3.73 4.15
N ALA A 265 14.08 3.50 2.91
CA ALA A 265 13.80 4.56 1.95
C ALA A 265 12.79 5.56 2.51
N TYR A 266 11.72 5.05 3.14
CA TYR A 266 10.71 5.84 3.80
C TYR A 266 9.83 4.98 4.74
N LEU A 267 9.14 5.66 5.66
CA LEU A 267 7.94 5.14 6.34
C LEU A 267 6.72 5.80 5.72
N HIS A 268 5.63 5.05 5.54
CA HIS A 268 4.38 5.54 4.93
C HIS A 268 3.21 5.32 5.88
N PHE A 269 2.61 6.41 6.38
CA PHE A 269 1.40 6.31 7.20
C PHE A 269 0.11 6.48 6.43
N ILE A 270 -0.93 5.80 6.91
CA ILE A 270 -2.31 6.09 6.60
C ILE A 270 -2.92 6.81 7.80
N GLU A 271 -3.29 8.07 7.61
CA GLU A 271 -4.06 8.82 8.59
C GLU A 271 -5.47 8.22 8.72
N PRO A 272 -6.05 8.23 9.92
CA PRO A 272 -7.39 7.67 10.16
C PRO A 272 -8.48 8.39 9.35
N ARG A 273 -8.20 9.54 8.75
CA ARG A 273 -9.14 10.29 7.89
C ARG A 273 -9.43 9.63 6.54
N ALA A 274 -9.01 8.38 6.30
CA ALA A 274 -9.28 7.66 5.07
C ALA A 274 -9.84 6.26 5.32
N SER A 275 -10.72 5.79 4.43
CA SER A 275 -11.15 4.40 4.44
C SER A 275 -10.03 3.56 3.85
N GLY A 276 -9.45 2.65 4.64
CA GLY A 276 -8.29 1.84 4.22
C GLY A 276 -8.52 1.03 2.93
N THR A 277 -9.78 0.82 2.55
CA THR A 277 -10.22 0.13 1.32
C THR A 277 -11.01 1.02 0.36
N GLY A 278 -11.03 2.34 0.54
CA GLY A 278 -11.73 3.26 -0.37
C GLY A 278 -13.25 3.05 -0.50
N ARG A 279 -13.87 2.18 0.32
CA ARG A 279 -15.28 1.79 0.22
C ARG A 279 -16.26 2.89 0.64
N ALA A 280 -15.82 3.83 1.49
CA ALA A 280 -16.65 4.93 1.99
C ALA A 280 -15.86 6.24 2.12
N GLU A 281 -16.55 7.38 2.11
CA GLU A 281 -16.03 8.60 2.72
C GLU A 281 -16.02 8.38 4.24
N VAL A 282 -14.84 8.48 4.86
CA VAL A 282 -14.71 8.51 6.32
C VAL A 282 -13.78 9.66 6.64
N ASP A 283 -14.15 10.44 7.65
CA ASP A 283 -13.30 11.49 8.20
C ASP A 283 -13.49 11.44 9.71
N TRP A 284 -12.75 10.52 10.36
CA TRP A 284 -12.86 10.33 11.79
C TRP A 284 -12.34 11.59 12.50
N GLN A 285 -13.28 12.35 13.07
CA GLN A 285 -12.97 13.53 13.87
C GLN A 285 -12.29 13.10 15.18
N ASN A 286 -11.41 13.94 15.71
CA ASN A 286 -10.73 13.77 16.99
C ASN A 286 -9.83 12.52 17.11
N VAL A 287 -9.41 11.91 16.00
CA VAL A 287 -8.39 10.86 16.03
C VAL A 287 -7.00 11.49 15.92
N PRO A 288 -6.04 11.11 16.77
CA PRO A 288 -4.69 11.64 16.69
C PRO A 288 -4.04 11.42 15.33
N SER A 289 -3.26 12.40 14.87
CA SER A 289 -2.54 12.28 13.60
C SER A 289 -1.32 11.40 13.77
N ALA A 290 -1.22 10.34 12.96
CA ALA A 290 -0.12 9.39 13.04
C ALA A 290 1.20 10.07 12.66
N MET A 291 1.21 10.87 11.58
CA MET A 291 2.41 11.61 11.18
C MET A 291 2.92 12.51 12.32
N VAL A 292 2.04 13.25 13.01
CA VAL A 292 2.46 14.18 14.06
C VAL A 292 3.00 13.44 15.28
N LEU A 293 2.28 12.41 15.73
CA LEU A 293 2.64 11.65 16.93
C LEU A 293 3.95 10.87 16.77
N TYR A 294 4.17 10.29 15.59
CA TYR A 294 5.28 9.37 15.37
C TYR A 294 6.48 10.01 14.66
N ARG A 295 6.35 11.22 14.06
CA ARG A 295 7.47 11.96 13.45
C ARG A 295 8.70 12.06 14.37
N PRO A 296 8.58 12.33 15.69
CA PRO A 296 9.76 12.40 16.57
C PRO A 296 10.50 11.07 16.75
N MET A 297 9.87 9.93 16.40
CA MET A 297 10.46 8.59 16.53
C MET A 297 11.03 8.05 15.22
N TRP A 298 10.80 8.76 14.11
CA TRP A 298 11.26 8.37 12.78
C TRP A 298 12.25 9.40 12.25
N SER A 299 13.46 8.96 11.92
CA SER A 299 14.54 9.82 11.45
C SER A 299 14.57 9.98 9.92
N GLY A 300 14.03 9.01 9.19
CA GLY A 300 14.03 8.98 7.72
C GLY A 300 12.94 9.81 7.05
N VAL A 301 12.75 9.57 5.75
CA VAL A 301 11.65 10.19 4.97
C VAL A 301 10.31 9.65 5.47
N LEU A 302 9.36 10.55 5.75
CA LEU A 302 8.00 10.20 6.12
C LEU A 302 7.01 10.58 5.02
N ILE A 303 6.34 9.60 4.46
CA ILE A 303 5.20 9.77 3.55
C ILE A 303 3.91 9.62 4.36
N THR A 304 2.93 10.48 4.15
CA THR A 304 1.60 10.31 4.75
C THR A 304 0.50 10.35 3.70
N ALA A 305 -0.56 9.58 3.92
CA ALA A 305 -1.75 9.52 3.09
C ALA A 305 -3.00 9.63 3.96
N GLY A 306 -4.04 10.29 3.47
CA GLY A 306 -5.35 10.27 4.12
C GLY A 306 -6.10 11.58 3.99
N ASN A 307 -7.03 11.63 3.02
CA ASN A 307 -7.91 12.78 2.76
C ASN A 307 -7.22 14.15 2.55
N PHE A 308 -5.93 14.14 2.19
CA PHE A 308 -5.22 15.36 1.85
C PHE A 308 -5.75 16.00 0.55
N VAL A 309 -5.76 17.33 0.56
CA VAL A 309 -5.99 18.23 -0.58
C VAL A 309 -4.84 19.23 -0.65
N GLY A 310 -4.78 20.10 -1.66
CA GLY A 310 -3.64 21.00 -1.90
C GLY A 310 -3.15 21.72 -0.64
N ASP A 311 -4.02 22.45 0.05
CA ASP A 311 -3.64 23.25 1.21
C ASP A 311 -3.20 22.39 2.40
N SER A 312 -3.97 21.36 2.76
CA SER A 312 -3.62 20.49 3.90
C SER A 312 -2.34 19.69 3.65
N ALA A 313 -2.08 19.31 2.40
CA ALA A 313 -0.84 18.66 1.99
C ALA A 313 0.35 19.63 2.08
N GLN A 314 0.17 20.87 1.64
CA GLN A 314 1.19 21.90 1.70
C GLN A 314 1.54 22.27 3.16
N SER A 315 0.54 22.41 4.03
CA SER A 315 0.75 22.64 5.47
C SER A 315 1.54 21.51 6.12
N ALA A 316 1.17 20.24 5.89
CA ALA A 316 1.85 19.09 6.49
C ALA A 316 3.36 19.02 6.16
N VAL A 317 3.73 19.43 4.94
CA VAL A 317 5.13 19.51 4.51
C VAL A 317 5.83 20.76 5.10
N ALA A 318 5.17 21.92 5.05
CA ALA A 318 5.74 23.17 5.54
C ALA A 318 5.99 23.16 7.06
N GLU A 319 5.15 22.46 7.81
CA GLU A 319 5.23 22.28 9.27
C GLU A 319 6.20 21.15 9.67
N GLY A 320 6.78 20.43 8.71
CA GLY A 320 7.72 19.33 8.96
C GLY A 320 7.08 18.07 9.53
N HIS A 321 5.76 17.94 9.45
CA HIS A 321 5.04 16.74 9.90
C HIS A 321 5.23 15.56 8.95
N ALA A 322 5.40 15.82 7.65
CA ALA A 322 5.72 14.82 6.65
C ALA A 322 6.70 15.37 5.60
N ASP A 323 7.44 14.49 4.95
CA ASP A 323 8.35 14.85 3.87
C ASP A 323 7.67 14.78 2.50
N ALA A 324 6.68 13.91 2.33
CA ALA A 324 5.85 13.83 1.13
C ALA A 324 4.42 13.37 1.43
N ILE A 325 3.50 13.70 0.52
CA ILE A 325 2.08 13.41 0.66
C ILE A 325 1.63 12.47 -0.46
N ALA A 326 1.07 11.34 -0.07
CA ALA A 326 0.52 10.35 -0.98
C ALA A 326 -0.99 10.58 -1.19
N PHE A 327 -1.38 10.72 -2.46
CA PHE A 327 -2.76 10.95 -2.88
C PHE A 327 -3.33 9.68 -3.51
N GLY A 328 -4.51 9.28 -3.03
CA GLY A 328 -5.24 8.13 -3.54
C GLY A 328 -6.33 8.52 -4.54
N ARG A 329 -7.55 8.75 -4.03
CA ARG A 329 -8.75 9.02 -4.82
C ARG A 329 -8.59 10.13 -5.86
N TYR A 330 -7.94 11.23 -5.52
CA TYR A 330 -7.72 12.31 -6.49
C TYR A 330 -6.69 11.96 -7.57
N PHE A 331 -5.72 11.08 -7.29
CA PHE A 331 -4.81 10.59 -8.33
C PHE A 331 -5.52 9.56 -9.25
N ILE A 332 -6.58 8.90 -8.79
CA ILE A 332 -7.45 8.10 -9.68
C ILE A 332 -8.04 8.99 -10.78
N SER A 333 -8.63 10.13 -10.41
CA SER A 333 -9.36 10.97 -11.37
C SER A 333 -8.56 12.09 -12.03
N ASN A 334 -7.33 12.33 -11.58
CA ASN A 334 -6.46 13.40 -12.09
C ASN A 334 -5.08 12.80 -12.40
N PRO A 335 -4.85 12.31 -13.64
CA PRO A 335 -3.54 11.78 -14.01
C PRO A 335 -2.42 12.82 -13.90
N ASP A 336 -2.73 14.10 -14.09
CA ASP A 336 -1.85 15.26 -13.98
C ASP A 336 -1.93 15.97 -12.61
N LEU A 337 -2.29 15.25 -11.53
CA LEU A 337 -2.51 15.83 -10.20
C LEU A 337 -1.39 16.77 -9.72
N PRO A 338 -0.08 16.46 -9.84
CA PRO A 338 0.97 17.38 -9.41
C PRO A 338 0.88 18.75 -10.10
N ARG A 339 0.60 18.77 -11.41
CA ARG A 339 0.46 20.02 -12.18
C ARG A 339 -0.78 20.79 -11.75
N ARG A 340 -1.90 20.10 -11.51
CA ARG A 340 -3.14 20.75 -11.05
C ARG A 340 -2.93 21.43 -9.70
N LEU A 341 -2.30 20.74 -8.76
CA LEU A 341 -1.97 21.30 -7.45
C LEU A 341 -1.00 22.49 -7.57
N GLN A 342 0.02 22.40 -8.44
CA GLN A 342 1.00 23.47 -8.61
C GLN A 342 0.40 24.75 -9.20
N ARG A 343 -0.56 24.60 -10.11
CA ARG A 343 -1.20 25.72 -10.82
C ARG A 343 -2.51 26.19 -10.18
N GLY A 344 -2.98 25.51 -9.14
CA GLY A 344 -4.29 25.78 -8.54
C GLY A 344 -5.47 25.44 -9.46
N TYR A 345 -5.30 24.48 -10.36
CA TYR A 345 -6.38 24.05 -11.26
C TYR A 345 -7.42 23.20 -10.53
N PRO A 346 -8.69 23.23 -10.96
CA PRO A 346 -9.75 22.41 -10.38
C PRO A 346 -9.44 20.92 -10.54
N LEU A 347 -9.74 20.15 -9.49
CA LEU A 347 -9.61 18.70 -9.51
C LEU A 347 -10.85 18.05 -10.09
N THR A 348 -10.65 17.14 -11.04
CA THR A 348 -11.70 16.25 -11.58
C THR A 348 -12.20 15.34 -10.47
N LYS A 349 -13.52 15.29 -10.27
CA LYS A 349 -14.17 14.42 -9.28
C LYS A 349 -13.99 12.95 -9.65
N TYR A 350 -13.72 12.11 -8.65
CA TYR A 350 -13.61 10.67 -8.83
C TYR A 350 -14.97 9.97 -8.85
N ASN A 351 -15.04 8.82 -9.52
CA ASN A 351 -16.21 7.96 -9.56
C ASN A 351 -15.91 6.63 -8.84
N ARG A 352 -16.43 6.47 -7.62
CA ARG A 352 -16.19 5.28 -6.80
C ARG A 352 -16.71 3.99 -7.43
N ALA A 353 -17.80 4.07 -8.21
CA ALA A 353 -18.40 2.90 -8.85
C ALA A 353 -17.44 2.22 -9.85
N THR A 354 -16.41 2.94 -10.29
CA THR A 354 -15.40 2.46 -11.24
C THR A 354 -14.03 2.17 -10.60
N PHE A 355 -13.91 2.24 -9.27
CA PHE A 355 -12.63 1.97 -8.60
C PHE A 355 -12.14 0.54 -8.82
N TYR A 356 -13.04 -0.42 -8.70
CA TYR A 356 -12.72 -1.84 -8.71
C TYR A 356 -13.28 -2.54 -9.94
N ALA A 357 -12.42 -3.30 -10.63
CA ALA A 357 -12.74 -4.07 -11.83
C ALA A 357 -13.22 -3.19 -13.00
N GLY A 358 -13.62 -3.84 -14.10
CA GLY A 358 -13.94 -3.19 -15.37
C GLY A 358 -12.72 -3.02 -16.26
N GLU A 359 -12.89 -2.25 -17.33
CA GLU A 359 -11.84 -1.98 -18.31
C GLU A 359 -11.39 -0.50 -18.21
N GLU A 360 -11.36 0.25 -19.30
CA GLU A 360 -10.79 1.60 -19.40
C GLU A 360 -11.60 2.67 -18.65
N LYS A 361 -12.92 2.46 -18.53
CA LYS A 361 -13.83 3.44 -17.93
C LYS A 361 -13.56 3.65 -16.44
N GLY A 362 -13.38 4.90 -16.04
CA GLY A 362 -12.95 5.31 -14.70
C GLY A 362 -11.53 4.84 -14.34
N TYR A 363 -10.70 4.57 -15.35
CA TYR A 363 -9.34 4.08 -15.20
C TYR A 363 -8.34 4.93 -15.99
N THR A 364 -8.38 4.84 -17.32
CA THR A 364 -7.51 5.55 -18.25
C THR A 364 -8.22 6.66 -19.02
N ASP A 365 -9.54 6.83 -18.83
CA ASP A 365 -10.40 7.81 -19.51
C ASP A 365 -10.59 9.13 -18.75
N TYR A 366 -9.87 9.34 -17.65
CA TYR A 366 -9.87 10.64 -16.95
C TYR A 366 -9.00 11.65 -17.68
N PRO A 367 -9.53 12.84 -18.05
CA PRO A 367 -8.80 13.80 -18.86
C PRO A 367 -7.69 14.52 -18.08
N VAL A 368 -6.62 14.91 -18.77
CA VAL A 368 -5.70 15.94 -18.24
C VAL A 368 -6.36 17.32 -18.33
N HIS A 369 -5.88 18.30 -17.56
CA HIS A 369 -6.55 19.60 -17.49
C HIS A 369 -6.64 20.31 -18.85
N ASP A 370 -5.58 20.26 -19.65
CA ASP A 370 -5.53 20.96 -20.95
C ASP A 370 -6.55 20.40 -21.96
N GLU A 371 -6.89 19.11 -21.88
CA GLU A 371 -7.93 18.50 -22.71
C GLU A 371 -9.33 19.02 -22.33
N MET A 372 -9.56 19.30 -21.05
CA MET A 372 -10.81 19.89 -20.57
C MET A 372 -10.97 21.35 -20.96
N ALA A 373 -9.86 22.08 -21.16
CA ALA A 373 -9.88 23.48 -21.57
C ALA A 373 -10.20 23.65 -23.07
N GLN A 374 -10.11 22.57 -23.85
CA GLN A 374 -10.33 22.55 -25.30
C GLN A 374 -11.70 21.95 -25.70
N ALA A 375 -12.40 21.31 -24.77
CA ALA A 375 -13.75 20.74 -24.93
C ALA A 375 -14.81 21.71 -24.39
#